data_AF-A0A7M3YL64-F1
#
_entry.id   AF-A0A7M3YL64-F1
#
_cell.length_a   1.000
_cell.length_b   1.000
_cell.length_c   1.000
_cell.angle_alpha   90.00
_cell.angle_beta   90.00
_cell.angle_gamma   90.00
#
_symmetry.space_group_name_H-M   'P 1'
#
loop_
_entity.id
_entity.type
_entity.pdbx_description
1 polymer ?
#
loop_
_entity_poly.entity_id
_entity_poly.type
_entity_poly.pdbx_seq_one_letter_code
_entity_poly.pdbx_strand_id
1 'polypeptide(L)' 'MPGCFDSLLAKLLAWGPDRDSAIRRMRTALDETIITGVDHLIPLHRRIMDEKDFLAGDITIAYIDEHQELLG' A
#
# COMPACT_ATOMS: atom_id res chain seq x y z
N MET A 1 7.03 16.10 -12.74
CA MET A 1 5.66 15.98 -13.29
C MET A 1 5.08 17.38 -13.38
N PRO A 2 4.38 17.77 -14.47
CA PRO A 2 3.75 19.08 -14.54
C PRO A 2 2.75 19.23 -13.38
N GLY A 3 2.82 20.34 -12.63
CA GLY A 3 2.00 20.53 -11.41
C GLY A 3 0.49 20.67 -11.64
N CYS A 4 0.03 20.54 -12.88
CA CYS A 4 -1.39 20.57 -13.25
C CYS A 4 -2.06 19.19 -13.29
N PHE A 5 -1.30 18.11 -13.08
CA PHE A 5 -1.83 16.74 -12.99
C PHE A 5 -1.66 16.17 -11.58
N ASP A 6 -2.37 15.09 -11.29
CA ASP A 6 -2.16 14.34 -10.06
C ASP A 6 -0.76 13.71 -10.01
N SER A 7 -0.34 13.27 -8.83
CA SER A 7 0.96 12.61 -8.61
C SER A 7 0.92 11.10 -8.87
N LEU A 8 -0.12 10.58 -9.56
CA LEU A 8 -0.29 9.14 -9.76
C LEU A 8 0.74 8.60 -10.76
N LEU A 9 1.62 7.71 -10.29
CA LEU A 9 2.62 7.06 -11.15
C LEU A 9 2.08 5.79 -11.82
N ALA A 10 1.46 4.90 -11.03
CA ALA A 10 0.97 3.61 -11.49
C ALA A 10 -0.10 3.05 -10.53
N LYS A 11 -0.84 2.04 -11.00
CA LYS A 11 -1.74 1.21 -10.17
C LYS A 11 -1.18 -0.21 -10.12
N LEU A 12 -0.84 -0.68 -8.94
CA LEU A 12 -0.38 -2.05 -8.71
C LEU A 12 -1.55 -2.89 -8.20
N LEU A 13 -1.83 -4.02 -8.86
CA LEU A 13 -2.92 -4.92 -8.51
C LEU A 13 -2.37 -6.33 -8.29
N ALA A 14 -2.83 -6.98 -7.22
CA ALA A 14 -2.54 -8.39 -6.95
C ALA A 14 -3.85 -9.16 -6.78
N TRP A 15 -3.88 -10.38 -7.29
CA TRP A 15 -5.04 -11.26 -7.19
C TRP A 15 -4.63 -12.63 -6.63
N GLY A 16 -5.52 -13.25 -5.89
CA GLY A 16 -5.36 -14.61 -5.39
C GLY A 16 -6.70 -15.28 -5.12
N PRO A 17 -6.70 -16.61 -4.91
CA PRO A 17 -7.91 -17.36 -4.60
C PRO A 17 -8.55 -16.97 -3.27
N ASP A 18 -7.75 -16.38 -2.37
CA ASP A 18 -8.17 -15.86 -1.08
C ASP A 18 -7.40 -14.56 -0.76
N ARG A 19 -7.87 -13.86 0.28
CA ARG A 19 -7.33 -12.56 0.71
C ARG A 19 -5.87 -12.66 1.11
N ASP A 20 -5.50 -13.69 1.87
CA ASP A 20 -4.13 -13.88 2.33
C ASP A 20 -3.16 -14.10 1.17
N SER A 21 -3.59 -14.85 0.15
CA SER A 21 -2.83 -15.09 -1.08
C SER A 21 -2.67 -13.81 -1.89
N ALA A 22 -3.71 -12.97 -1.97
CA ALA A 22 -3.63 -11.66 -2.63
C ALA A 22 -2.67 -10.72 -1.88
N ILE A 23 -2.73 -10.68 -0.54
CA ILE A 23 -1.83 -9.88 0.30
C ILE A 23 -0.39 -10.35 0.16
N ARG A 24 -0.13 -11.67 0.22
CA ARG A 24 1.23 -12.22 0.01
C ARG A 24 1.82 -11.80 -1.34
N ARG A 25 1.02 -11.88 -2.41
CA ARG A 25 1.44 -11.43 -3.74
C ARG A 25 1.66 -9.92 -3.81
N MET A 26 0.81 -9.13 -3.15
CA MET A 26 1.00 -7.67 -3.09
C MET A 26 2.29 -7.31 -2.34
N ARG A 27 2.62 -7.99 -1.23
CA ARG A 27 3.90 -7.81 -0.53
C ARG A 27 5.08 -8.02 -1.46
N THR A 28 5.13 -9.16 -2.17
CA THR A 28 6.18 -9.45 -3.16
C THR A 28 6.22 -8.38 -4.26
N ALA A 29 5.07 -7.99 -4.80
CA ALA A 29 5.01 -6.98 -5.86
C ALA A 29 5.53 -5.61 -5.39
N LEU A 30 5.22 -5.21 -4.14
CA LEU A 30 5.75 -3.99 -3.53
C LEU A 30 7.26 -4.07 -3.25
N ASP A 31 7.77 -5.24 -2.86
CA ASP A 31 9.20 -5.48 -2.63
C ASP A 31 10.03 -5.44 -3.93
N GLU A 32 9.45 -5.93 -5.04
CA GLU A 32 10.10 -5.97 -6.35
C GLU A 32 9.95 -4.66 -7.13
N THR A 33 9.02 -3.79 -6.72
CA THR A 33 8.80 -2.50 -7.40
C THR A 33 9.89 -1.51 -7.02
N ILE A 34 10.69 -1.11 -8.01
CA ILE A 34 11.75 -0.11 -7.85
C ILE A 34 11.31 1.20 -8.49
N ILE A 35 11.18 2.25 -7.67
CA ILE A 35 10.96 3.62 -8.11
C ILE A 35 12.12 4.46 -7.60
N THR A 36 12.73 5.24 -8.48
CA THR A 36 13.90 6.07 -8.16
C THR A 36 13.68 7.51 -8.60
N GLY A 37 14.27 8.46 -7.88
CA GLY A 37 14.29 9.88 -8.25
C GLY A 37 13.07 10.69 -7.82
N VAL A 38 12.11 10.08 -7.13
CA VAL A 38 10.95 10.74 -6.51
C VAL A 38 10.55 10.01 -5.23
N ASP A 39 9.99 10.74 -4.27
CA ASP A 39 9.31 10.12 -3.12
C ASP A 39 8.04 9.40 -3.58
N HIS A 40 7.69 8.32 -2.90
CA HIS A 40 6.57 7.47 -3.27
C HIS A 40 5.95 6.76 -2.06
N LEU A 41 4.72 6.26 -2.22
CA LEU A 41 3.93 5.66 -1.14
C LEU A 41 4.17 4.15 -0.90
N ILE A 42 5.11 3.51 -1.61
CA ILE A 42 5.42 2.09 -1.39
C ILE A 42 5.72 1.76 0.10
N PRO A 43 6.51 2.55 0.87
CA PRO A 43 6.75 2.27 2.28
C PRO A 43 5.47 2.27 3.14
N LEU A 44 4.54 3.19 2.88
CA LEU A 44 3.23 3.22 3.53
C LEU A 44 2.43 1.94 3.19
N HIS A 45 2.35 1.59 1.91
CA HIS A 45 1.62 0.40 1.48
C HIS A 45 2.21 -0.90 2.07
N ARG A 46 3.55 -1.01 2.19
CA ARG A 46 4.19 -2.15 2.84
C ARG A 46 3.78 -2.26 4.32
N ARG A 47 3.80 -1.15 5.06
CA ARG A 47 3.36 -1.14 6.46
C ARG A 47 1.91 -1.54 6.60
N ILE A 48 1.03 -1.05 5.73
CA ILE A 48 -0.39 -1.45 5.70
C ILE A 48 -0.51 -2.97 5.45
N MET A 49 0.29 -3.57 4.55
CA MET A 49 0.24 -5.01 4.31
C MET A 49 0.59 -5.85 5.56
N ASP A 50 1.32 -5.28 6.53
CA ASP A 50 1.76 -5.93 7.76
C ASP A 50 0.96 -5.53 9.01
N GLU A 51 0.01 -4.61 8.86
CA GLU A 51 -0.84 -4.11 9.94
C GLU A 51 -1.95 -5.12 10.28
N LYS A 52 -2.23 -5.31 11.57
CA LYS A 52 -3.11 -6.35 12.09
C LYS A 52 -4.57 -6.16 11.72
N ASP A 53 -5.10 -4.95 11.85
CA ASP A 53 -6.50 -4.63 11.53
C ASP A 53 -6.72 -4.71 10.01
N PHE A 54 -5.74 -4.28 9.21
CA PHE A 54 -5.72 -4.55 7.78
C PHE A 54 -5.70 -6.05 7.51
N LEU A 55 -4.87 -6.86 8.17
CA LEU A 55 -4.84 -8.31 7.97
C LEU A 55 -6.15 -8.99 8.41
N ALA A 56 -6.81 -8.51 9.46
CA ALA A 56 -8.11 -8.99 9.94
C ALA A 56 -9.27 -8.54 9.04
N GLY A 57 -9.10 -7.48 8.26
CA GLY A 57 -10.17 -6.85 7.48
C GLY A 57 -11.01 -5.86 8.27
N ASP A 58 -10.57 -5.49 9.48
CA ASP A 58 -11.23 -4.56 10.39
C ASP A 58 -10.89 -3.12 10.03
N ILE A 59 -11.29 -2.68 8.84
CA ILE A 59 -10.99 -1.35 8.30
C ILE A 59 -12.23 -0.45 8.25
N THR A 60 -12.04 0.82 8.59
CA THR A 60 -13.07 1.87 8.53
C THR A 60 -12.64 3.01 7.61
N ILE A 61 -13.52 3.98 7.37
CA ILE A 61 -13.16 5.21 6.67
C ILE A 61 -12.16 6.09 7.45
N ALA A 62 -12.00 5.84 8.76
CA ALA A 62 -11.07 6.55 9.64
C ALA A 62 -9.74 5.79 9.82
N TYR A 63 -9.54 4.65 9.14
CA TYR A 63 -8.41 3.74 9.38
C TYR A 63 -7.05 4.46 9.40
N ILE A 64 -6.74 5.32 8.43
CA ILE A 64 -5.44 6.04 8.41
C ILE A 64 -5.33 7.06 9.55
N ASP A 65 -6.43 7.71 9.92
CA ASP A 65 -6.46 8.66 11.04
C ASP A 65 -6.28 7.95 12.39
N GLU A 66 -6.75 6.71 12.50
CA GLU A 66 -6.61 5.84 13.68
C GLU A 66 -5.21 5.18 13.77
N HIS A 67 -4.51 5.03 12.64
CA HIS A 67 -3.21 4.36 12.52
C HIS A 67 -2.09 5.31 12.07
N GLN A 68 -1.96 6.48 12.73
CA GLN A 68 -0.97 7.51 12.37
C GLN A 68 0.48 7.00 12.44
N GLU A 69 0.76 5.96 13.23
CA GLU A 69 2.06 5.30 13.28
C GLU A 69 2.50 4.69 11.93
N LEU A 70 1.56 4.42 11.03
CA LEU A 70 1.85 3.97 9.67
C LEU A 70 2.36 5.08 8.75
N LEU A 71 2.34 6.35 9.18
CA LEU A 71 2.83 7.49 8.39
C LEU A 71 4.29 7.85 8.68
N GLY A 72 4.89 7.27 9.74
CA GLY A 72 6.24 7.58 10.22
C GLY A 72 7.41 7.18 9.33
#